data_AF-A0A2E6JIN4-F1
#
_entry.id   AF-A0A2E6JIN4-F1
#
_cell.length_a   1.000
_cell.length_b   1.000
_cell.length_c   1.000
_cell.angle_alpha   90.00
_cell.angle_beta   90.00
_cell.angle_gamma   90.00
#
_symmetry.space_group_name_H-M   'P 1'
#
loop_
_entity.id
_entity.type
_entity.pdbx_description
1 polymer ?
#
loop_
_entity_poly.entity_id
_entity_poly.type
_entity_poly.pdbx_seq_one_letter_code
_entity_poly.pdbx_strand_id
1 'polypeptide(L)'
;QIMQIVGTVSSAIVLGLVLDILHTAYTIGSPTLSAPQATLMKSVADGVFSGNLPWGFVYAGGLIAIVLILIDLRQEKVGSDFRVPVLAVAVGIYLPITLTVPIFIGGMINHFGKSAGGSSASEKRGLLMSSGFITGEALMGILVAVPIFISGQKYWWPQLSGISLLGPILFLAMIFWLYNAVSKK
;
A
#
# COMPACT_ATOMS: atom_id res chain seq x y z
N GLN A 1 -8.91 -7.81 24.33
CA GLN A 1 -10.30 -7.43 23.97
C GLN A 1 -10.59 -5.96 24.29
N ILE A 2 -10.46 -5.48 25.54
CA ILE A 2 -10.72 -4.05 25.87
C ILE A 2 -9.89 -3.08 25.00
N MET A 3 -8.57 -3.32 24.88
CA MET A 3 -7.72 -2.47 24.02
C MET A 3 -8.08 -2.50 22.53
N GLN A 4 -8.65 -3.62 22.04
CA GLN A 4 -9.13 -3.72 20.66
C GLN A 4 -10.40 -2.90 20.47
N ILE A 5 -11.32 -2.92 21.45
CA ILE A 5 -12.54 -2.10 21.43
C ILE A 5 -12.15 -0.62 21.41
N VAL A 6 -11.26 -0.20 22.32
CA VAL A 6 -10.78 1.19 22.37
C VAL A 6 -10.12 1.58 21.04
N GLY A 7 -9.25 0.74 20.49
CA GLY A 7 -8.56 0.98 19.22
C GLY A 7 -9.53 1.11 18.04
N THR A 8 -10.49 0.19 17.92
CA THR A 8 -11.48 0.20 16.83
C THR A 8 -12.43 1.40 16.93
N VAL A 9 -12.91 1.73 18.13
CA VAL A 9 -13.80 2.89 18.34
C VAL A 9 -13.06 4.19 18.05
N SER A 10 -11.84 4.34 18.58
CA SER A 10 -11.00 5.50 18.29
C SER A 10 -10.74 5.64 16.79
N SER A 11 -10.41 4.54 16.11
CA SER A 11 -10.19 4.55 14.66
C SER A 11 -11.45 4.90 13.89
N ALA A 12 -12.61 4.36 14.27
CA ALA A 12 -13.89 4.64 13.59
C ALA A 12 -14.28 6.12 13.67
N ILE A 13 -14.05 6.76 14.82
CA ILE A 13 -14.32 8.21 15.01
C ILE A 13 -13.37 9.05 14.16
N VAL A 14 -12.07 8.71 14.15
CA VAL A 14 -11.04 9.50 13.45
C VAL A 14 -11.10 9.29 11.93
N LEU A 15 -11.42 8.08 11.48
CA LEU A 15 -11.35 7.72 10.06
C LEU A 15 -12.28 8.57 9.20
N GLY A 16 -13.52 8.82 9.65
CA GLY A 16 -14.46 9.67 8.90
C GLY A 16 -13.91 11.09 8.67
N LEU A 17 -13.35 11.70 9.71
CA LEU A 17 -12.73 13.02 9.64
C LEU A 17 -11.52 13.03 8.70
N VAL A 18 -10.63 12.03 8.82
CA VAL A 18 -9.43 11.94 7.98
C VAL A 18 -9.81 11.76 6.50
N LEU A 19 -10.81 10.92 6.21
CA LEU A 19 -11.30 10.71 4.86
C LEU A 19 -11.89 11.99 4.26
N ASP A 20 -12.63 12.77 5.03
CA ASP A 20 -13.21 14.03 4.58
C ASP A 20 -12.13 15.10 4.29
N ILE A 21 -11.13 15.21 5.17
CA ILE A 21 -9.96 16.09 4.98
C ILE A 21 -9.24 15.73 3.67
N LEU A 22 -8.92 14.44 3.48
CA LEU A 22 -8.20 13.98 2.30
C LEU A 22 -9.03 14.12 1.01
N HIS A 23 -10.33 13.82 1.08
CA HIS A 23 -11.22 13.95 -0.07
C HIS A 23 -11.38 15.41 -0.50
N THR A 24 -11.48 16.33 0.45
CA THR A 24 -11.57 17.77 0.15
C THR A 24 -10.25 18.33 -0.38
N ALA A 25 -9.12 17.92 0.20
CA ALA A 25 -7.79 18.40 -0.21
C ALA A 25 -7.34 17.87 -1.58
N TYR A 26 -7.53 16.56 -1.84
CA TYR A 26 -6.96 15.88 -3.00
C TYR A 26 -7.97 15.14 -3.88
N THR A 27 -9.21 14.95 -3.41
CA THR A 27 -10.24 14.12 -4.05
C THR A 27 -9.80 12.67 -4.22
N ILE A 28 -10.38 11.77 -3.43
CA ILE A 28 -10.07 10.33 -3.50
C ILE A 28 -10.44 9.79 -4.89
N GLY A 29 -9.51 9.07 -5.53
CA GLY A 29 -9.65 8.56 -6.89
C GLY A 29 -9.16 9.51 -7.98
N SER A 30 -8.64 10.69 -7.61
CA SER A 30 -7.95 11.59 -8.55
C SER A 30 -6.53 11.08 -8.89
N PRO A 31 -5.87 11.65 -9.91
CA PRO A 31 -4.47 11.33 -10.21
C PRO A 31 -3.51 11.62 -9.04
N THR A 32 -3.83 12.61 -8.20
CA THR A 32 -3.01 12.99 -7.04
C THR A 32 -3.24 12.10 -5.82
N LEU A 33 -4.41 11.48 -5.69
CA LEU A 33 -4.72 10.52 -4.63
C LEU A 33 -5.46 9.31 -5.20
N SER A 34 -4.70 8.49 -5.93
CA SER A 34 -5.23 7.28 -6.58
C SER A 34 -5.67 6.26 -5.53
N ALA A 35 -6.89 5.76 -5.65
CA ALA A 35 -7.43 4.73 -4.76
C ALA A 35 -8.02 3.55 -5.56
N PRO A 36 -7.19 2.75 -6.27
CA PRO A 36 -7.68 1.70 -7.17
C PRO A 36 -8.59 0.67 -6.49
N GLN A 37 -8.26 0.27 -5.26
CA GLN A 37 -9.09 -0.65 -4.47
C GLN A 37 -10.48 -0.06 -4.19
N ALA A 38 -10.56 1.21 -3.80
CA ALA A 38 -11.83 1.88 -3.52
C ALA A 38 -12.66 2.06 -4.81
N THR A 39 -12.01 2.43 -5.92
CA THR A 39 -12.66 2.55 -7.23
C THR A 39 -13.23 1.22 -7.72
N LEU A 40 -12.52 0.12 -7.51
CA LEU A 40 -12.99 -1.23 -7.86
C LEU A 40 -14.20 -1.62 -6.99
N MET A 41 -14.13 -1.41 -5.67
CA MET A 41 -15.25 -1.71 -4.78
C MET A 41 -16.49 -0.86 -5.09
N LYS A 42 -16.30 0.43 -5.41
CA LYS A 42 -17.38 1.29 -5.91
C LYS A 42 -18.00 0.73 -7.18
N SER A 43 -17.18 0.37 -8.18
CA SER A 43 -17.66 -0.13 -9.47
C SER A 43 -18.44 -1.44 -9.33
N VAL A 44 -18.00 -2.33 -8.43
CA VAL A 44 -18.73 -3.57 -8.13
C VAL A 44 -20.05 -3.26 -7.43
N ALA A 45 -20.05 -2.38 -6.42
CA ALA A 45 -21.27 -1.99 -5.72
C ALA A 45 -22.29 -1.35 -6.67
N ASP A 46 -21.85 -0.37 -7.47
CA ASP A 46 -22.67 0.29 -8.49
C ASP A 46 -23.22 -0.74 -9.49
N GLY A 47 -22.40 -1.69 -9.96
CA GLY A 47 -22.85 -2.77 -10.84
C GLY A 47 -23.90 -3.69 -10.22
N VAL A 48 -23.76 -4.04 -8.93
CA VAL A 48 -24.74 -4.87 -8.20
C VAL A 48 -26.06 -4.11 -8.01
N PHE A 49 -26.01 -2.86 -7.54
CA PHE A 49 -27.21 -2.07 -7.26
C PHE A 49 -27.94 -1.60 -8.53
N SER A 50 -27.22 -1.34 -9.62
CA SER A 50 -27.81 -1.01 -10.93
C SER A 50 -28.28 -2.23 -11.72
N GLY A 51 -27.97 -3.44 -11.27
CA GLY A 51 -28.27 -4.69 -11.98
C GLY A 51 -27.45 -4.91 -13.27
N ASN A 52 -26.47 -4.05 -13.56
CA ASN A 52 -25.65 -4.10 -14.78
C ASN A 52 -24.25 -4.71 -14.53
N LEU A 53 -24.11 -5.55 -13.51
CA LEU A 53 -22.83 -6.21 -13.23
C LEU A 53 -22.52 -7.24 -14.34
N PRO A 54 -21.31 -7.22 -14.93
CA PRO A 54 -20.96 -8.18 -15.97
C PRO A 54 -20.62 -9.55 -15.35
N TRP A 55 -21.67 -10.32 -15.03
CA TRP A 55 -21.59 -11.62 -14.36
C TRP A 55 -20.66 -12.62 -15.07
N GLY A 56 -20.52 -12.53 -16.39
CA GLY A 56 -19.55 -13.35 -17.14
C GLY A 56 -18.11 -13.19 -16.63
N PHE A 57 -17.67 -11.96 -16.35
CA PHE A 57 -16.34 -11.71 -15.77
C PHE A 57 -16.26 -12.14 -14.31
N VAL A 58 -17.35 -12.05 -13.55
CA VAL A 58 -17.40 -12.53 -12.16
C VAL A 58 -17.20 -14.04 -12.10
N TYR A 59 -17.93 -14.81 -12.93
CA TYR A 59 -17.77 -16.26 -12.98
C TYR A 59 -16.38 -16.67 -13.49
N ALA A 60 -15.84 -15.97 -14.50
CA ALA A 60 -14.48 -16.21 -14.97
C ALA A 60 -13.45 -15.99 -13.87
N GLY A 61 -13.56 -14.88 -13.12
CA GLY A 61 -12.70 -14.59 -11.96
C GLY A 61 -12.84 -15.65 -10.86
N GLY A 62 -14.05 -16.12 -10.59
CA GLY A 62 -14.31 -17.20 -9.65
C GLY A 62 -13.66 -18.53 -10.06
N LEU A 63 -13.74 -18.89 -11.34
CA LEU A 63 -13.08 -20.08 -11.87
C LEU A 63 -11.55 -19.99 -11.75
N ILE A 64 -10.98 -18.83 -12.10
CA ILE A 64 -9.54 -18.57 -11.94
C ILE A 64 -9.14 -18.69 -10.47
N ALA A 65 -9.94 -18.11 -9.56
CA ALA A 65 -9.69 -18.20 -8.12
C ALA A 65 -9.69 -19.66 -7.64
N ILE A 66 -10.64 -20.49 -8.08
CA ILE A 66 -10.67 -21.93 -7.75
C ILE A 66 -9.39 -22.63 -8.23
N VAL A 67 -8.99 -22.41 -9.48
CA VAL A 67 -7.76 -23.00 -10.05
C VAL A 67 -6.53 -22.58 -9.25
N LEU A 68 -6.41 -21.29 -8.91
CA LEU A 68 -5.29 -20.77 -8.11
C LEU A 68 -5.26 -21.36 -6.70
N ILE A 69 -6.40 -21.49 -6.04
CA ILE A 69 -6.50 -22.11 -4.71
C ILE A 69 -6.07 -23.59 -4.78
N LEU A 70 -6.49 -24.33 -5.80
CA LEU A 70 -6.07 -25.72 -5.99
C LEU A 70 -4.55 -25.85 -6.21
N ILE A 71 -3.97 -24.92 -6.97
CA ILE A 71 -2.51 -24.86 -7.19
C ILE A 71 -1.77 -24.52 -5.89
N ASP A 72 -2.26 -23.57 -5.10
CA ASP A 72 -1.65 -23.20 -3.83
C ASP A 72 -1.72 -24.35 -2.81
N LEU A 73 -2.87 -25.00 -2.66
CA LEU A 73 -3.05 -26.18 -1.80
C LEU A 73 -2.18 -27.36 -2.23
N ARG A 74 -1.95 -27.52 -3.54
CA ARG A 74 -1.03 -28.55 -4.05
C ARG A 74 0.42 -28.23 -3.67
N GLN A 75 0.86 -26.98 -3.86
CA GLN A 75 2.21 -26.55 -3.49
C GLN A 75 2.46 -26.67 -2.00
N GLU A 76 1.45 -26.34 -1.19
CA GLU A 76 1.47 -26.57 0.25
C GLU A 76 1.71 -28.03 0.62
N LYS A 77 0.95 -28.95 0.02
CA LYS A 77 1.08 -30.39 0.27
C LYS A 77 2.43 -30.95 -0.16
N VAL A 78 3.05 -30.37 -1.20
CA VAL A 78 4.36 -30.78 -1.70
C VAL A 78 5.51 -30.18 -0.87
N GLY A 79 5.22 -29.26 0.06
CA GLY A 79 6.24 -28.60 0.87
C GLY A 79 7.07 -27.59 0.07
N SER A 80 6.51 -27.04 -1.00
CA SER A 80 7.17 -26.02 -1.83
C SER A 80 7.34 -24.72 -1.05
N ASP A 81 8.54 -24.13 -1.12
CA ASP A 81 8.83 -22.79 -0.60
C ASP A 81 8.16 -21.69 -1.45
N PHE A 82 7.89 -22.01 -2.73
CA PHE A 82 7.09 -21.15 -3.61
C PHE A 82 5.60 -21.42 -3.37
N ARG A 83 4.85 -20.35 -3.06
CA ARG A 83 3.39 -20.35 -2.81
C ARG A 83 2.73 -19.38 -3.78
N VAL A 84 1.48 -19.68 -4.17
CA VAL A 84 0.73 -18.85 -5.11
C VAL A 84 -0.62 -18.49 -4.48
N PRO A 85 -0.62 -17.67 -3.41
CA PRO A 85 -1.85 -17.29 -2.74
C PRO A 85 -2.72 -16.47 -3.69
N VAL A 86 -3.99 -16.86 -3.81
CA VAL A 86 -4.98 -16.21 -4.70
C VAL A 86 -5.07 -14.70 -4.49
N LEU A 87 -4.91 -14.24 -3.24
CA LEU A 87 -4.95 -12.82 -2.90
C LEU A 87 -3.81 -12.03 -3.54
N ALA A 88 -2.58 -12.57 -3.54
CA ALA A 88 -1.44 -11.87 -4.14
C ALA A 88 -1.60 -11.73 -5.65
N VAL A 89 -2.13 -12.78 -6.31
CA VAL A 89 -2.42 -12.76 -7.75
C VAL A 89 -3.53 -11.75 -8.05
N ALA A 90 -4.63 -11.75 -7.28
CA ALA A 90 -5.71 -10.80 -7.45
C ALA A 90 -5.24 -9.34 -7.30
N VAL A 91 -4.44 -9.07 -6.26
CA VAL A 91 -3.83 -7.76 -6.02
C VAL A 91 -2.94 -7.34 -7.19
N GLY A 92 -2.13 -8.25 -7.72
CA GLY A 92 -1.28 -7.97 -8.88
C GLY A 92 -2.03 -7.61 -10.16
N ILE A 93 -3.22 -8.19 -10.37
CA ILE A 93 -4.02 -7.96 -11.60
C ILE A 93 -4.65 -6.57 -11.64
N TYR A 94 -5.12 -6.04 -10.50
CA TYR A 94 -5.81 -4.75 -10.49
C TYR A 94 -4.91 -3.55 -10.12
N LEU A 95 -3.73 -3.78 -9.56
CA LEU A 95 -2.83 -2.68 -9.20
C LEU A 95 -2.14 -2.08 -10.44
N PRO A 96 -2.02 -0.75 -10.52
CA PRO A 96 -1.24 -0.07 -11.55
C PRO A 96 0.21 -0.59 -11.62
N ILE A 97 0.78 -0.64 -12.82
CA ILE A 97 2.18 -1.06 -13.05
C ILE A 97 3.18 -0.23 -12.24
N THR A 98 2.84 1.05 -11.99
CA THR A 98 3.62 1.98 -11.18
C THR A 98 3.72 1.56 -9.72
N LEU A 99 2.76 0.79 -9.20
CA LEU A 99 2.77 0.23 -7.84
C LEU A 99 3.34 -1.19 -7.81
N THR A 100 3.03 -2.02 -8.81
CA THR A 100 3.48 -3.42 -8.81
C THR A 100 4.98 -3.57 -9.06
N VAL A 101 5.61 -2.71 -9.86
CA VAL A 101 7.06 -2.77 -10.11
C VAL A 101 7.88 -2.51 -8.84
N PRO A 102 7.66 -1.44 -8.05
CA PRO A 102 8.35 -1.27 -6.78
C PRO A 102 8.13 -2.42 -5.79
N ILE A 103 6.91 -2.96 -5.70
CA ILE A 103 6.61 -4.12 -4.85
C ILE A 103 7.43 -5.34 -5.29
N PHE A 104 7.50 -5.59 -6.60
CA PHE A 104 8.28 -6.68 -7.16
C PHE A 104 9.78 -6.51 -6.89
N ILE A 105 10.34 -5.32 -7.12
CA ILE A 105 11.74 -5.01 -6.83
C ILE A 105 12.03 -5.20 -5.33
N GLY A 106 11.16 -4.73 -4.44
CA GLY A 106 11.30 -4.95 -2.99
C GLY A 106 11.30 -6.42 -2.62
N GLY A 107 10.43 -7.23 -3.24
CA GLY A 107 10.40 -8.68 -3.09
C GLY A 107 11.69 -9.36 -3.56
N MET A 108 12.24 -8.95 -4.71
CA MET A 108 13.53 -9.42 -5.21
C MET A 108 14.67 -9.08 -4.26
N ILE A 109 14.74 -7.84 -3.77
CA ILE A 109 15.76 -7.40 -2.81
C ILE A 109 15.68 -8.25 -1.54
N ASN A 110 14.49 -8.53 -1.02
CA ASN A 110 14.31 -9.39 0.14
C ASN A 110 14.78 -10.83 -0.14
N HIS A 111 14.45 -11.39 -1.30
CA HIS A 111 14.87 -12.74 -1.68
C HIS A 111 16.40 -12.84 -1.79
N PHE A 112 17.05 -11.92 -2.51
CA PHE A 112 18.51 -11.89 -2.61
C PHE A 112 19.18 -11.58 -1.28
N GLY A 113 18.59 -10.73 -0.44
CA GLY A 113 19.08 -10.45 0.91
C GLY A 113 19.12 -11.69 1.79
N LYS A 114 18.12 -12.58 1.67
CA LYS A 114 18.13 -13.90 2.34
C LYS A 114 19.23 -14.81 1.80
N SER A 115 19.36 -14.90 0.48
CA SER A 115 20.41 -15.71 -0.17
C SER A 115 21.82 -15.22 0.15
N ALA A 116 22.01 -13.93 0.43
CA ALA A 116 23.29 -13.32 0.79
C ALA A 116 23.66 -13.45 2.29
N GLY A 117 22.90 -14.23 3.08
CA GLY A 117 23.18 -14.45 4.51
C GLY A 117 22.57 -13.41 5.45
N GLY A 118 21.53 -12.69 5.03
CA GLY A 118 20.76 -11.80 5.89
C GLY A 118 20.18 -12.53 7.10
N SER A 119 20.30 -11.94 8.29
CA SER A 119 19.76 -12.53 9.51
C SER A 119 18.24 -12.29 9.62
N SER A 120 17.53 -13.18 10.29
CA SER A 120 16.10 -13.00 10.60
C SER A 120 15.83 -11.73 11.43
N ALA A 121 16.81 -11.28 12.21
CA ALA A 121 16.75 -10.00 12.93
C ALA A 121 16.82 -8.80 11.98
N SER A 122 17.69 -8.86 10.96
CA SER A 122 17.80 -7.82 9.93
C SER A 122 16.52 -7.73 9.09
N GLU A 123 15.93 -8.88 8.70
CA GLU A 123 14.63 -8.93 8.01
C GLU A 123 13.52 -8.26 8.83
N LYS A 124 13.39 -8.61 10.11
CA LYS A 124 12.39 -8.00 11.01
C LYS A 124 12.61 -6.49 11.17
N ARG A 125 13.86 -6.04 11.33
CA ARG A 125 14.20 -4.61 11.40
C ARG A 125 13.84 -3.88 10.11
N GLY A 126 14.17 -4.44 8.95
CA GLY A 126 13.81 -3.87 7.65
C GLY A 126 12.31 -3.77 7.44
N LEU A 127 11.55 -4.80 7.84
CA LEU A 127 10.09 -4.79 7.78
C LEU A 127 9.49 -3.71 8.69
N LEU A 128 9.97 -3.58 9.92
CA LEU A 128 9.51 -2.56 10.88
C LEU A 128 9.85 -1.14 10.41
N MET A 129 11.03 -0.92 9.83
CA MET A 129 11.38 0.39 9.27
C MET A 129 10.49 0.72 8.08
N SER A 130 10.30 -0.23 7.17
CA SER A 130 9.49 -0.03 5.96
C SER A 130 8.03 0.29 6.31
N SER A 131 7.42 -0.43 7.27
CA SER A 131 6.06 -0.12 7.72
C SER A 131 5.96 1.24 8.42
N GLY A 132 7.00 1.62 9.17
CA GLY A 132 7.14 2.94 9.75
C GLY A 132 7.19 4.05 8.70
N PHE A 133 7.95 3.86 7.62
CA PHE A 133 8.02 4.83 6.50
C PHE A 133 6.69 4.94 5.76
N ILE A 134 6.02 3.83 5.46
CA ILE A 134 4.68 3.83 4.83
C ILE A 134 3.69 4.60 5.70
N THR A 135 3.70 4.33 7.02
CA THR A 135 2.81 5.02 7.97
C THR A 135 3.17 6.50 8.09
N GLY A 136 4.46 6.83 8.08
CA GLY A 136 4.97 8.20 8.15
C GLY A 136 4.59 9.03 6.93
N GLU A 137 4.67 8.46 5.73
CA GLU A 137 4.22 9.09 4.48
C GLU A 137 2.72 9.40 4.56
N ALA A 138 1.90 8.44 4.97
CA ALA A 138 0.47 8.64 5.14
C ALA A 138 0.14 9.72 6.17
N LEU A 139 0.82 9.72 7.33
CA LEU A 139 0.63 10.73 8.36
C LEU A 139 1.05 12.13 7.88
N MET A 140 2.18 12.24 7.18
CA MET A 140 2.63 13.51 6.59
C MET A 140 1.65 14.01 5.54
N GLY A 141 1.09 13.12 4.72
CA GLY A 141 0.03 13.46 3.75
C GLY A 141 -1.20 14.07 4.42
N ILE A 142 -1.62 13.54 5.57
CA ILE A 142 -2.70 14.11 6.40
C ILE A 142 -2.30 15.47 6.96
N LEU A 143 -1.08 15.61 7.49
CA LEU A 143 -0.58 16.88 8.04
C LEU A 143 -0.56 17.99 6.98
N VAL A 144 -0.21 17.67 5.73
CA VAL A 144 -0.26 18.62 4.61
C VAL A 144 -1.70 18.90 4.16
N ALA A 145 -2.59 17.91 4.25
CA ALA A 145 -3.99 18.06 3.87
C ALA A 145 -4.78 18.97 4.83
N VAL A 146 -4.45 19.00 6.13
CA VAL A 146 -5.17 19.82 7.13
C VAL A 146 -5.17 21.32 6.80
N PRO A 147 -4.02 21.97 6.50
CA PRO A 147 -4.02 23.37 6.09
C PRO A 147 -4.73 23.62 4.76
N ILE A 148 -4.66 22.69 3.80
CA ILE A 148 -5.38 22.79 2.51
C ILE A 148 -6.88 22.77 2.77
N PHE A 149 -7.34 21.89 3.67
CA PHE A 149 -8.73 21.77 4.09
C PHE A 149 -9.25 23.07 4.75
N ILE A 150 -8.48 23.65 5.67
CA ILE A 150 -8.89 24.87 6.39
C ILE A 150 -8.83 26.12 5.50
N SER A 151 -7.78 26.26 4.69
CA SER A 151 -7.55 27.46 3.88
C SER A 151 -8.29 27.45 2.54
N GLY A 152 -8.72 26.28 2.05
CA GLY A 152 -9.23 26.08 0.71
C GLY A 152 -8.18 26.27 -0.40
N GLN A 153 -6.91 26.55 -0.05
CA GLN A 153 -5.84 26.75 -1.03
C GLN A 153 -5.08 25.45 -1.28
N LYS A 154 -5.21 24.93 -2.50
CA LYS A 154 -4.50 23.71 -2.93
C LYS A 154 -2.97 23.84 -2.90
N TYR A 155 -2.46 25.05 -3.06
CA TYR A 155 -1.02 25.36 -3.06
C TYR A 155 -0.55 25.98 -1.73
N TRP A 156 -1.06 25.47 -0.62
CA TRP A 156 -0.66 25.94 0.71
C TRP A 156 0.84 25.74 0.98
N TRP A 157 1.44 24.68 0.42
CA TRP A 157 2.84 24.38 0.64
C TRP A 157 3.75 25.39 -0.10
N PRO A 158 4.74 26.00 0.57
CA PRO A 158 5.60 27.01 -0.06
C PRO A 158 6.46 26.38 -1.17
N GLN A 159 6.38 26.97 -2.36
CA GLN A 159 7.25 26.59 -3.48
C GLN A 159 8.59 27.31 -3.35
N LEU A 160 9.57 26.62 -2.77
CA LEU A 160 10.94 27.11 -2.68
C LEU A 160 11.69 26.80 -3.99
N SER A 161 11.97 27.82 -4.80
CA SER A 161 12.81 27.69 -5.98
C SER A 161 14.30 27.63 -5.61
N GLY A 162 15.05 26.68 -6.19
CA GLY A 162 16.51 26.56 -6.00
C GLY A 162 16.99 25.39 -5.13
N ILE A 163 16.08 24.62 -4.53
CA ILE A 163 16.40 23.44 -3.69
C ILE A 163 16.12 22.09 -4.38
N SER A 164 16.10 22.04 -5.71
CA SER A 164 15.78 20.81 -6.46
C SER A 164 16.72 19.64 -6.16
N LEU A 165 17.99 19.90 -5.85
CA LEU A 165 18.96 18.88 -5.45
C LEU A 165 18.78 18.40 -4.00
N LEU A 166 18.12 19.17 -3.14
CA LEU A 166 17.98 18.84 -1.72
C LEU A 166 17.11 17.58 -1.53
N GLY A 167 16.05 17.41 -2.34
CA GLY A 167 15.21 16.22 -2.33
C GLY A 167 15.98 14.93 -2.63
N PRO A 168 16.65 14.81 -3.80
CA PRO A 168 17.49 13.67 -4.13
C PRO A 168 18.60 13.40 -3.11
N ILE A 169 19.24 14.44 -2.56
CA ILE A 169 20.28 14.29 -1.54
C ILE A 169 19.72 13.68 -0.26
N LEU A 170 18.59 14.21 0.25
CA LEU A 170 17.92 13.64 1.43
C LEU A 170 17.45 12.22 1.19
N PHE A 171 16.95 11.92 -0.01
CA PHE A 171 16.53 10.58 -0.38
C PHE A 171 17.69 9.57 -0.36
N LEU A 172 18.85 9.93 -0.94
CA LEU A 172 20.06 9.10 -0.88
C LEU A 172 20.59 8.96 0.55
N ALA A 173 20.57 10.04 1.33
CA ALA A 173 20.97 9.99 2.74
C ALA A 173 20.06 9.05 3.55
N MET A 174 18.76 9.05 3.27
CA MET A 174 17.79 8.16 3.90
C MET A 174 18.02 6.70 3.52
N ILE A 175 18.29 6.40 2.25
CA ILE A 175 18.66 5.04 1.79
C ILE A 175 19.92 4.56 2.52
N PHE A 176 20.96 5.40 2.57
CA PHE A 176 22.21 5.07 3.26
C PHE A 176 22.00 4.83 4.76
N TRP A 177 21.18 5.67 5.41
CA TRP A 177 20.81 5.51 6.81
C TRP A 177 20.06 4.19 7.04
N LEU A 178 19.09 3.87 6.20
CA LEU A 178 18.29 2.65 6.28
C LEU A 178 19.17 1.40 6.12
N TYR A 179 20.07 1.41 5.13
CA TYR A 179 21.05 0.33 4.94
C TYR A 179 21.90 0.11 6.20
N ASN A 180 22.46 1.18 6.76
CA ASN A 180 23.27 1.07 7.98
C ASN A 180 22.46 0.65 9.20
N ALA A 181 21.22 1.12 9.33
CA ALA A 181 20.38 0.80 10.47
C ALA A 181 19.88 -0.65 10.44
N VAL A 182 19.65 -1.22 9.26
CA VAL A 182 19.21 -2.60 9.06
C VAL A 182 20.39 -3.59 9.05
N SER A 183 21.57 -3.17 8.55
CA SER A 183 22.77 -4.01 8.45
C SER A 183 23.60 -4.07 9.74
N LYS A 184 23.42 -3.15 10.69
CA LYS A 184 24.04 -3.27 12.03
C LYS A 184 23.50 -4.53 12.71
N LYS A 185 24.41 -5.43 13.11
CA LYS A 185 24.09 -6.63 13.91
C LYS A 185 23.46 -6.22 15.23
#